data_AF-A0A8J3XHZ9-F1
#
_entry.id   AF-A0A8J3XHZ9-F1
#
_cell.length_a   1.000
_cell.length_b   1.000
_cell.length_c   1.000
_cell.angle_alpha   90.00
_cell.angle_beta   90.00
_cell.angle_gamma   90.00
#
_symmetry.space_group_name_H-M   'P 1'
#
loop_
_entity.id
_entity.type
_entity.pdbx_description
1 polymer ?
#
loop_
_entity_poly.entity_id
_entity_poly.type
_entity_poly.pdbx_seq_one_letter_code
_entity_poly.pdbx_strand_id
1 'polypeptide(L)'
;MARALDAWEIFQSGGEPTDIQGEIVNSWRRSQHRGVNPDRLDVGYIEIDSGSAFVRTAAPVLEKIGDVLVGSATCLVLTDTSGNLSWRWVSERSLGRALDRFEFAKGARYGEAHAGTNAIGVALESGRPAMIVGGEHYKQPLHSWACAATPIAHPITGQVLGTVNVTCKAADANHLLRMAVRLLADEIKAALYAASTAKQRRLLDVFLNYRAATTSPVITLYDHIMIADETATSLNLDQGRLWAAVREAGPTARTLRLSGTVTARMFPVTPGTLADGVVLLLGGVVPVGRQAGGALPGAPAEPQPVGLTPIERAEAQIISNVLIECAGNKSAAAAKLGISRGTLYQKLRRYRLK
;
A
#
# COMPACT_ATOMS: atom_id res chain seq x y z
N MET A 1 -18.80 13.18 15.88
CA MET A 1 -19.65 12.00 16.15
C MET A 1 -21.12 12.27 15.80
N ALA A 2 -21.79 13.30 16.35
CA ALA A 2 -23.19 13.62 16.02
C ALA A 2 -23.46 13.76 14.51
N ARG A 3 -22.68 14.59 13.78
CA ARG A 3 -22.84 14.78 12.33
C ARG A 3 -22.83 13.49 11.50
N ALA A 4 -22.01 12.51 11.86
CA ALA A 4 -21.92 11.24 11.13
C ALA A 4 -23.12 10.34 11.42
N LEU A 5 -23.69 10.42 12.63
CA LEU A 5 -24.91 9.71 13.00
C LEU A 5 -26.11 10.30 12.24
N ASP A 6 -26.24 11.63 12.23
CA ASP A 6 -27.33 12.31 11.50
C ASP A 6 -27.28 11.96 9.99
N ALA A 7 -26.08 12.00 9.40
CA ALA A 7 -25.86 11.60 8.01
C ALA A 7 -26.22 10.13 7.76
N TRP A 8 -25.91 9.24 8.71
CA TRP A 8 -26.25 7.82 8.62
C TRP A 8 -27.76 7.61 8.69
N GLU A 9 -28.47 8.29 9.59
CA GLU A 9 -29.94 8.22 9.70
C GLU A 9 -30.63 8.76 8.43
N ILE A 10 -30.12 9.86 7.86
CA ILE A 10 -30.57 10.38 6.56
C ILE A 10 -30.38 9.32 5.48
N PHE A 11 -29.21 8.67 5.42
CA PHE A 11 -28.95 7.63 4.44
C PHE A 11 -29.89 6.42 4.59
N GLN A 12 -30.09 5.92 5.82
CA GLN A 12 -30.96 4.77 6.07
C GLN A 12 -32.43 5.04 5.77
N SER A 13 -32.88 6.30 5.88
CA SER A 13 -34.23 6.72 5.48
C SER A 13 -34.37 6.97 3.96
N GLY A 14 -33.32 6.73 3.17
CA GLY A 14 -33.32 6.89 1.71
C GLY A 14 -32.95 8.29 1.23
N GLY A 15 -32.51 9.17 2.13
CA GLY A 15 -32.01 10.50 1.80
C GLY A 15 -30.54 10.51 1.36
N GLU A 16 -30.11 11.66 0.86
CA GLU A 16 -28.73 11.89 0.39
C GLU A 16 -27.98 12.79 1.39
N PRO A 17 -27.07 12.26 2.22
CA PRO A 17 -26.34 13.07 3.19
C PRO A 17 -25.27 13.95 2.51
N THR A 18 -25.22 15.23 2.85
CA THR A 18 -24.27 16.20 2.28
C THR A 18 -23.03 16.45 3.14
N ASP A 19 -23.11 16.16 4.44
CA ASP A 19 -22.11 16.57 5.43
C ASP A 19 -21.09 15.47 5.77
N ILE A 20 -20.95 14.47 4.89
CA ILE A 20 -20.05 13.34 5.04
C ILE A 20 -19.23 13.13 3.78
N GLN A 21 -18.04 12.53 3.90
CA GLN A 21 -17.15 12.32 2.77
C GLN A 21 -17.79 11.41 1.72
N GLY A 22 -17.70 11.79 0.44
CA GLY A 22 -18.30 11.02 -0.66
C GLY A 22 -17.84 9.56 -0.74
N GLU A 23 -16.61 9.25 -0.32
CA GLU A 23 -16.11 7.87 -0.23
C GLU A 23 -16.91 7.03 0.77
N ILE A 24 -17.30 7.62 1.91
CA ILE A 24 -18.11 6.95 2.93
C ILE A 24 -19.52 6.69 2.39
N VAL A 25 -20.16 7.67 1.76
CA VAL A 25 -21.49 7.49 1.13
C VAL A 25 -21.43 6.39 0.06
N ASN A 26 -20.38 6.38 -0.77
CA ASN A 26 -20.21 5.34 -1.78
C ASN A 26 -20.03 3.95 -1.15
N SER A 27 -19.33 3.85 -0.02
CA SER A 27 -19.23 2.61 0.73
C SER A 27 -20.55 2.19 1.37
N TRP A 28 -21.34 3.11 1.92
CA TRP A 28 -22.68 2.81 2.42
C TRP A 28 -23.59 2.26 1.32
N ARG A 29 -23.55 2.87 0.13
CA ARG A 29 -24.27 2.37 -1.05
C ARG A 29 -23.84 0.96 -1.41
N ARG A 30 -22.53 0.68 -1.52
CA ARG A 30 -22.04 -0.68 -1.81
C ARG A 30 -22.49 -1.69 -0.75
N SER A 31 -22.44 -1.31 0.52
CA SER A 31 -22.90 -2.14 1.65
C SER A 31 -24.40 -2.46 1.53
N GLN A 32 -25.22 -1.46 1.24
CA GLN A 32 -26.66 -1.60 1.01
C GLN A 32 -26.97 -2.49 -0.20
N HIS A 33 -26.28 -2.29 -1.33
CA HIS A 33 -26.45 -3.12 -2.54
C HIS A 33 -26.09 -4.59 -2.31
N ARG A 34 -25.16 -4.86 -1.37
CA ARG A 34 -24.78 -6.23 -0.97
C ARG A 34 -25.72 -6.84 0.08
N GLY A 35 -26.77 -6.13 0.49
CA GLY A 35 -27.75 -6.61 1.46
C GLY A 35 -27.21 -6.70 2.89
N VAL A 36 -26.14 -5.96 3.21
CA VAL A 36 -25.63 -5.90 4.59
C VAL A 36 -26.72 -5.30 5.48
N ASN A 37 -27.05 -5.97 6.59
CA ASN A 37 -28.00 -5.44 7.56
C ASN A 37 -27.31 -4.37 8.43
N PRO A 38 -27.82 -3.12 8.50
CA PRO A 38 -27.19 -2.06 9.28
C PRO A 38 -27.37 -2.21 10.81
N ASP A 39 -28.39 -2.92 11.28
CA ASP A 39 -28.73 -2.97 12.71
C ASP A 39 -28.16 -4.21 13.42
N ARG A 40 -27.80 -5.25 12.65
CA ARG A 40 -27.30 -6.52 13.17
C ARG A 40 -25.80 -6.64 12.98
N LEU A 41 -25.14 -7.19 14.00
CA LEU A 41 -23.76 -7.60 13.89
C LEU A 41 -23.73 -9.10 13.61
N ASP A 42 -23.63 -9.43 12.32
CA ASP A 42 -23.74 -10.77 11.76
C ASP A 42 -22.59 -11.01 10.76
N VAL A 43 -21.37 -10.66 11.18
CA VAL A 43 -20.20 -10.72 10.28
C VAL A 43 -19.82 -12.16 9.97
N GLY A 44 -20.05 -13.08 10.91
CA GLY A 44 -19.74 -14.50 10.78
C GLY A 44 -18.24 -14.79 10.75
N TYR A 45 -17.93 -16.07 10.87
CA TYR A 45 -16.56 -16.57 11.05
C TYR A 45 -16.19 -17.59 9.99
N ILE A 46 -14.92 -17.58 9.62
CA ILE A 46 -14.31 -18.58 8.76
C ILE A 46 -13.06 -19.16 9.41
N GLU A 47 -12.69 -20.35 8.95
CA GLU A 47 -11.34 -20.86 9.18
C GLU A 47 -10.33 -20.05 8.37
N ILE A 48 -9.18 -19.75 8.97
CA ILE A 48 -8.17 -18.88 8.38
C ILE A 48 -6.79 -19.52 8.45
N ASP A 49 -6.00 -19.30 7.40
CA ASP A 49 -4.57 -19.59 7.44
C ASP A 49 -3.82 -18.51 8.24
N SER A 50 -3.88 -18.65 9.56
CA SER A 50 -3.08 -17.82 10.46
C SER A 50 -1.58 -18.09 10.40
N GLY A 51 -1.18 -19.11 9.65
CA GLY A 51 0.21 -19.44 9.37
C GLY A 51 0.72 -18.81 8.08
N SER A 52 -0.04 -17.99 7.36
CA SER A 52 0.42 -17.43 6.08
C SER A 52 1.77 -16.70 6.20
N ALA A 53 2.57 -16.68 5.13
CA ALA A 53 3.86 -16.00 5.12
C ALA A 53 3.75 -14.52 5.51
N PHE A 54 2.65 -13.88 5.12
CA PHE A 54 2.32 -12.51 5.52
C PHE A 54 2.18 -12.39 7.05
N VAL A 55 1.32 -13.21 7.68
CA VAL A 55 1.07 -13.16 9.12
C VAL A 55 2.33 -13.52 9.91
N ARG A 56 3.06 -14.56 9.52
CA ARG A 56 4.32 -14.97 10.18
C ARG A 56 5.38 -13.87 10.17
N THR A 57 5.36 -13.00 9.17
CA THR A 57 6.32 -11.89 9.06
C THR A 57 5.81 -10.63 9.79
N ALA A 58 4.52 -10.31 9.66
CA ALA A 58 3.94 -9.08 10.17
C ALA A 58 3.61 -9.16 11.68
N ALA A 59 3.15 -10.30 12.18
CA ALA A 59 2.73 -10.43 13.58
C ALA A 59 3.87 -10.13 14.57
N PRO A 60 5.12 -10.65 14.42
CA PRO A 60 6.20 -10.33 15.34
C PRO A 60 6.59 -8.85 15.36
N VAL A 61 6.39 -8.12 14.26
CA VAL A 61 6.58 -6.66 14.20
C VAL A 61 5.52 -5.98 15.06
N LEU A 62 4.26 -6.38 14.88
CA LEU A 62 3.14 -5.81 15.64
C LEU A 62 3.16 -6.20 17.12
N GLU A 63 3.66 -7.37 17.49
CA GLU A 63 3.84 -7.79 18.89
C GLU A 63 4.83 -6.87 19.62
N LYS A 64 5.99 -6.61 19.02
CA LYS A 64 7.00 -5.67 19.56
C LYS A 64 6.45 -4.27 19.74
N ILE A 65 5.63 -3.81 18.80
CA ILE A 65 4.99 -2.48 18.89
C ILE A 65 3.86 -2.52 19.92
N GLY A 66 3.14 -3.63 20.02
CA GLY A 66 2.13 -3.89 21.03
C GLY A 66 2.68 -3.72 22.45
N ASP A 67 3.89 -4.22 22.73
CA ASP A 67 4.53 -4.05 24.04
C ASP A 67 4.67 -2.58 24.46
N VAL A 68 4.86 -1.66 23.51
CA VAL A 68 4.92 -0.21 23.76
C VAL A 68 3.52 0.40 23.94
N LEU A 69 2.49 -0.23 23.38
CA LEU A 69 1.11 0.25 23.39
C LEU A 69 0.26 -0.33 24.54
N VAL A 70 0.84 -1.09 25.47
CA VAL A 70 0.12 -1.61 26.64
C VAL A 70 -0.52 -0.45 27.42
N GLY A 71 -1.80 -0.59 27.77
CA GLY A 71 -2.56 0.46 28.49
C GLY A 71 -3.00 1.66 27.65
N SER A 72 -2.85 1.62 26.32
CA SER A 72 -3.26 2.71 25.41
C SER A 72 -4.72 2.59 24.91
N ALA A 73 -5.52 1.69 25.47
CA ALA A 73 -6.89 1.39 25.00
C ALA A 73 -7.00 1.11 23.47
N THR A 74 -5.96 0.50 22.89
CA THR A 74 -5.83 0.20 21.46
C THR A 74 -5.81 -1.31 21.16
N CYS A 75 -6.30 -1.69 19.99
CA CYS A 75 -6.25 -3.02 19.40
C CYS A 75 -5.55 -2.96 18.04
N LEU A 76 -4.69 -3.94 17.77
CA LEU A 76 -4.02 -4.12 16.47
C LEU A 76 -4.55 -5.38 15.80
N VAL A 77 -4.80 -5.29 14.49
CA VAL A 77 -5.34 -6.39 13.69
C VAL A 77 -4.61 -6.49 12.36
N LEU A 78 -4.39 -7.73 11.92
CA LEU A 78 -4.04 -8.05 10.54
C LEU A 78 -5.21 -8.77 9.88
N THR A 79 -5.49 -8.45 8.62
CA THR A 79 -6.45 -9.19 7.80
C THR A 79 -5.82 -9.79 6.57
N ASP A 80 -6.47 -10.77 5.96
CA ASP A 80 -6.22 -11.14 4.57
C ASP A 80 -6.80 -10.12 3.57
N THR A 81 -6.70 -10.44 2.28
CA THR A 81 -7.20 -9.63 1.16
C THR A 81 -8.72 -9.54 1.07
N SER A 82 -9.45 -10.40 1.76
CA SER A 82 -10.91 -10.39 1.83
C SER A 82 -11.43 -9.69 3.08
N GLY A 83 -10.53 -9.20 3.95
CA GLY A 83 -10.86 -8.53 5.20
C GLY A 83 -11.18 -9.49 6.34
N ASN A 84 -10.74 -10.74 6.27
CA ASN A 84 -10.90 -11.70 7.36
C ASN A 84 -9.79 -11.52 8.38
N LEU A 85 -10.12 -11.50 9.67
CA LEU A 85 -9.18 -11.22 10.75
C LEU A 85 -8.21 -12.39 10.95
N SER A 86 -6.96 -12.23 10.50
CA SER A 86 -5.90 -13.25 10.54
C SER A 86 -5.14 -13.30 11.86
N TRP A 87 -4.97 -12.15 12.50
CA TRP A 87 -4.25 -11.98 13.76
C TRP A 87 -4.79 -10.76 14.52
N ARG A 88 -4.74 -10.81 15.86
CA ARG A 88 -5.21 -9.72 16.73
C ARG A 88 -4.36 -9.62 18.00
N TRP A 89 -4.04 -8.40 18.40
CA TRP A 89 -3.46 -8.05 19.69
C TRP A 89 -4.28 -6.95 20.36
N VAL A 90 -4.38 -6.97 21.69
CA VAL A 90 -5.12 -5.98 22.48
C VAL A 90 -4.26 -5.47 23.64
N SER A 91 -4.28 -4.16 23.84
CA SER A 91 -3.53 -3.49 24.92
C SER A 91 -4.04 -3.82 26.32
N GLU A 92 -5.33 -4.18 26.45
CA GLU A 92 -6.00 -4.42 27.73
C GLU A 92 -7.07 -5.53 27.61
N ARG A 93 -7.25 -6.32 28.67
CA ARG A 93 -8.28 -7.39 28.71
C ARG A 93 -9.71 -6.85 28.64
N SER A 94 -9.97 -5.68 29.21
CA SER A 94 -11.27 -5.00 29.18
C SER A 94 -11.70 -4.66 27.75
N LEU A 95 -10.76 -4.11 26.97
CA LEU A 95 -10.93 -3.82 25.55
C LEU A 95 -11.15 -5.10 24.75
N GLY A 96 -10.34 -6.15 24.99
CA GLY A 96 -10.52 -7.45 24.33
C GLY A 96 -11.93 -8.01 24.51
N ARG A 97 -12.44 -8.05 25.75
CA ARG A 97 -13.82 -8.49 26.03
C ARG A 97 -14.88 -7.62 25.36
N ALA A 98 -14.63 -6.32 25.24
CA ALA A 98 -15.55 -5.43 24.54
C ALA A 98 -15.58 -5.75 23.04
N LEU A 99 -14.42 -5.91 22.41
CA LEU A 99 -14.28 -6.26 21.00
C LEU A 99 -14.87 -7.65 20.68
N ASP A 100 -14.73 -8.62 21.58
CA ASP A 100 -15.30 -9.96 21.41
C ASP A 100 -16.84 -9.93 21.32
N ARG A 101 -17.50 -9.04 22.11
CA ARG A 101 -18.96 -8.83 22.00
C ARG A 101 -19.38 -8.23 20.68
N PHE A 102 -18.46 -7.61 19.94
CA PHE A 102 -18.70 -7.08 18.62
C PHE A 102 -18.19 -8.00 17.50
N GLU A 103 -17.99 -9.29 17.78
CA GLU A 103 -17.48 -10.27 16.81
C GLU A 103 -16.11 -9.87 16.20
N PHE A 104 -15.32 -9.01 16.86
CA PHE A 104 -14.04 -8.51 16.34
C PHE A 104 -12.87 -9.37 16.80
N ALA A 105 -12.88 -10.64 16.39
CA ALA A 105 -11.89 -11.64 16.76
C ALA A 105 -11.34 -12.38 15.53
N LYS A 106 -10.28 -13.14 15.74
CA LYS A 106 -9.66 -13.98 14.71
C LYS A 106 -10.73 -14.84 14.00
N GLY A 107 -10.73 -14.83 12.67
CA GLY A 107 -11.69 -15.55 11.81
C GLY A 107 -12.91 -14.73 11.41
N ALA A 108 -13.19 -13.60 12.06
CA ALA A 108 -14.32 -12.75 11.72
C ALA A 108 -14.15 -12.08 10.34
N ARG A 109 -15.24 -11.93 9.60
CA ARG A 109 -15.23 -11.35 8.24
C ARG A 109 -15.55 -9.85 8.27
N TYR A 110 -14.51 -9.01 8.24
CA TYR A 110 -14.66 -7.55 8.23
C TYR A 110 -14.48 -6.90 6.86
N GLY A 111 -14.44 -7.70 5.79
CA GLY A 111 -14.64 -7.17 4.45
C GLY A 111 -15.98 -6.45 4.33
N GLU A 112 -16.05 -5.43 3.46
CA GLU A 112 -17.22 -4.56 3.31
C GLU A 112 -18.50 -5.34 2.96
N ALA A 113 -18.37 -6.49 2.29
CA ALA A 113 -19.50 -7.38 1.97
C ALA A 113 -20.18 -8.02 3.18
N HIS A 114 -19.56 -8.00 4.36
CA HIS A 114 -20.07 -8.65 5.58
C HIS A 114 -20.28 -7.63 6.70
N ALA A 115 -19.24 -6.84 7.03
CA ALA A 115 -19.31 -5.85 8.09
C ALA A 115 -19.86 -4.49 7.63
N GLY A 116 -20.13 -4.32 6.34
CA GLY A 116 -20.44 -3.02 5.74
C GLY A 116 -19.25 -2.06 5.81
N THR A 117 -19.50 -0.75 5.63
CA THR A 117 -18.48 0.29 5.76
C THR A 117 -17.77 0.22 7.10
N ASN A 118 -16.48 -0.06 7.03
CA ASN A 118 -15.52 -0.05 8.13
C ASN A 118 -14.13 0.21 7.54
N ALA A 119 -13.14 0.55 8.37
CA ALA A 119 -11.84 0.97 7.87
C ALA A 119 -11.13 -0.13 7.06
N ILE A 120 -11.23 -1.40 7.45
CA ILE A 120 -10.61 -2.54 6.74
C ILE A 120 -11.21 -2.67 5.33
N GLY A 121 -12.53 -2.69 5.23
CA GLY A 121 -13.25 -2.78 3.96
C GLY A 121 -12.93 -1.62 3.02
N VAL A 122 -13.02 -0.38 3.53
CA VAL A 122 -12.73 0.82 2.73
C VAL A 122 -11.27 0.87 2.30
N ALA A 123 -10.33 0.45 3.15
CA ALA A 123 -8.91 0.42 2.83
C ALA A 123 -8.57 -0.60 1.73
N LEU A 124 -9.21 -1.78 1.75
CA LEU A 124 -9.06 -2.79 0.71
C LEU A 124 -9.66 -2.34 -0.62
N GLU A 125 -10.86 -1.76 -0.60
CA GLU A 125 -11.56 -1.31 -1.81
C GLU A 125 -10.86 -0.11 -2.47
N SER A 126 -10.42 0.87 -1.67
CA SER A 126 -9.78 2.08 -2.17
C SER A 126 -8.29 1.90 -2.51
N GLY A 127 -7.65 0.85 -1.99
CA GLY A 127 -6.21 0.68 -2.04
C GLY A 127 -5.43 1.75 -1.25
N ARG A 128 -6.09 2.47 -0.34
CA ARG A 128 -5.52 3.62 0.40
C ARG A 128 -5.82 3.50 1.91
N PRO A 129 -5.08 4.23 2.77
CA PRO A 129 -5.41 4.30 4.19
C PRO A 129 -6.79 4.91 4.41
N ALA A 130 -7.60 4.28 5.25
CA ALA A 130 -8.94 4.71 5.61
C ALA A 130 -9.06 4.91 7.13
N MET A 131 -9.89 5.86 7.54
CA MET A 131 -10.26 6.07 8.94
C MET A 131 -11.77 6.22 9.01
N ILE A 132 -12.41 5.40 9.85
CA ILE A 132 -13.86 5.35 10.03
C ILE A 132 -14.16 5.48 11.52
N VAL A 133 -15.01 6.45 11.88
CA VAL A 133 -15.29 6.83 13.26
C VAL A 133 -16.79 6.87 13.51
N GLY A 134 -17.25 6.11 14.50
CA GLY A 134 -18.62 6.16 14.99
C GLY A 134 -19.65 5.90 13.88
N GLY A 135 -20.57 6.86 13.68
CA GLY A 135 -21.65 6.81 12.69
C GLY A 135 -21.20 6.61 11.24
N GLU A 136 -19.91 6.82 10.93
CA GLU A 136 -19.34 6.49 9.62
C GLU A 136 -19.36 4.98 9.32
N HIS A 137 -19.41 4.14 10.36
CA HIS A 137 -19.60 2.71 10.16
C HIS A 137 -21.03 2.44 9.66
N TYR A 138 -21.14 1.54 8.68
CA TYR A 138 -22.46 1.18 8.14
C TYR A 138 -23.33 0.46 9.16
N LYS A 139 -22.73 -0.41 9.99
CA LYS A 139 -23.43 -1.13 11.05
C LYS A 139 -23.52 -0.30 12.33
N GLN A 140 -24.72 -0.04 12.82
CA GLN A 140 -24.99 0.70 14.05
C GLN A 140 -24.27 0.12 15.28
N PRO A 141 -24.17 -1.22 15.48
CA PRO A 141 -23.40 -1.77 16.59
C PRO A 141 -21.92 -1.34 16.61
N LEU A 142 -21.35 -0.91 15.47
CA LEU A 142 -19.97 -0.45 15.37
C LEU A 142 -19.79 1.04 15.71
N HIS A 143 -20.86 1.81 15.96
CA HIS A 143 -20.79 3.26 16.19
C HIS A 143 -20.06 3.68 17.47
N SER A 144 -19.76 2.74 18.37
CA SER A 144 -18.93 3.00 19.56
C SER A 144 -17.43 2.93 19.27
N TRP A 145 -17.01 2.62 18.04
CA TRP A 145 -15.62 2.36 17.66
C TRP A 145 -15.08 3.36 16.64
N ALA A 146 -13.76 3.49 16.65
CA ALA A 146 -12.99 4.13 15.61
C ALA A 146 -11.91 3.18 15.11
N CYS A 147 -11.75 3.12 13.79
CA CYS A 147 -10.80 2.25 13.14
C CYS A 147 -9.97 3.06 12.14
N ALA A 148 -8.67 2.79 12.09
CA ALA A 148 -7.79 3.24 11.02
C ALA A 148 -7.10 2.02 10.42
N ALA A 149 -7.22 1.85 9.11
CA ALA A 149 -6.63 0.71 8.40
C ALA A 149 -5.85 1.20 7.18
N THR A 150 -4.85 0.42 6.76
CA THR A 150 -4.15 0.63 5.50
C THR A 150 -3.83 -0.72 4.86
N PRO A 151 -3.95 -0.84 3.53
CA PRO A 151 -3.54 -2.05 2.85
C PRO A 151 -2.01 -2.23 2.97
N ILE A 152 -1.58 -3.49 3.05
CA ILE A 152 -0.18 -3.89 2.98
C ILE A 152 0.05 -4.55 1.63
N ALA A 153 0.86 -3.92 0.80
CA ALA A 153 1.33 -4.50 -0.45
C ALA A 153 2.65 -5.26 -0.22
N HIS A 154 2.82 -6.39 -0.90
CA HIS A 154 4.08 -7.09 -0.97
C HIS A 154 5.14 -6.17 -1.61
N PRO A 155 6.30 -5.96 -0.97
CA PRO A 155 7.25 -4.92 -1.38
C PRO A 155 7.87 -5.16 -2.76
N ILE A 156 7.88 -6.40 -3.24
CA ILE A 156 8.41 -6.78 -4.57
C ILE A 156 7.32 -6.84 -5.65
N THR A 157 6.23 -7.57 -5.42
CA THR A 157 5.21 -7.82 -6.45
C THR A 157 4.14 -6.74 -6.52
N GLY A 158 4.04 -5.87 -5.50
CA GLY A 158 3.00 -4.86 -5.39
C GLY A 158 1.61 -5.41 -5.05
N GLN A 159 1.44 -6.73 -4.97
CA GLN A 159 0.16 -7.36 -4.65
C GLN A 159 -0.25 -7.04 -3.22
N VAL A 160 -1.51 -6.66 -3.01
CA VAL A 160 -2.07 -6.49 -1.67
C VAL A 160 -2.13 -7.85 -0.98
N LEU A 161 -1.56 -7.94 0.21
CA LEU A 161 -1.55 -9.14 1.06
C LEU A 161 -2.69 -9.12 2.09
N GLY A 162 -3.24 -7.94 2.36
CA GLY A 162 -4.27 -7.70 3.35
C GLY A 162 -4.16 -6.31 3.95
N THR A 163 -4.60 -6.14 5.20
CA THR A 163 -4.52 -4.85 5.91
C THR A 163 -3.84 -4.97 7.26
N VAL A 164 -3.29 -3.85 7.72
CA VAL A 164 -3.09 -3.59 9.15
C VAL A 164 -4.13 -2.58 9.61
N ASN A 165 -4.74 -2.84 10.76
CA ASN A 165 -5.80 -2.02 11.34
C ASN A 165 -5.52 -1.72 12.81
N VAL A 166 -5.84 -0.50 13.22
CA VAL A 166 -5.81 -0.02 14.60
C VAL A 166 -7.23 0.35 15.00
N THR A 167 -7.71 -0.19 16.12
CA THR A 167 -9.06 0.07 16.65
C THR A 167 -8.99 0.58 18.09
N CYS A 168 -9.78 1.60 18.38
CA CYS A 168 -10.03 2.12 19.74
C CYS A 168 -11.50 2.54 19.87
N LYS A 169 -11.93 3.01 21.05
CA LYS A 169 -13.28 3.58 21.18
C LYS A 169 -13.37 4.86 20.35
N ALA A 170 -14.56 5.17 19.86
CA ALA A 170 -14.79 6.37 19.06
C ALA A 170 -14.50 7.67 19.82
N ALA A 171 -14.70 7.68 21.14
CA ALA A 171 -14.36 8.83 22.00
C ALA A 171 -12.85 9.11 22.08
N ASP A 172 -12.01 8.09 21.83
CA ASP A 172 -10.55 8.19 21.89
C ASP A 172 -9.94 8.47 20.50
N ALA A 173 -10.78 8.59 19.47
CA ALA A 173 -10.35 8.79 18.10
C ALA A 173 -9.61 10.12 17.92
N ASN A 174 -8.42 10.07 17.32
CA ASN A 174 -7.60 11.24 17.06
C ASN A 174 -6.74 11.06 15.81
N HIS A 175 -6.14 12.16 15.33
CA HIS A 175 -5.34 12.16 14.10
C HIS A 175 -4.10 11.26 14.16
N LEU A 176 -3.60 10.91 15.35
CA LEU A 176 -2.42 10.06 15.51
C LEU A 176 -2.71 8.61 15.09
N LEU A 177 -3.96 8.14 15.13
CA LEU A 177 -4.31 6.80 14.65
C LEU A 177 -3.97 6.59 13.17
N ARG A 178 -4.23 7.60 12.34
CA ARG A 178 -3.89 7.56 10.91
C ARG A 178 -2.37 7.57 10.68
N MET A 179 -1.62 8.25 11.53
CA MET A 179 -0.15 8.23 11.48
C MET A 179 0.39 6.87 11.94
N ALA A 180 -0.14 6.35 13.05
CA ALA A 180 0.25 5.06 13.62
C ALA A 180 0.07 3.94 12.59
N VAL A 181 -1.09 3.83 11.95
CA VAL A 181 -1.34 2.76 10.97
C VAL A 181 -0.38 2.81 9.77
N ARG A 182 0.04 4.01 9.34
CA ARG A 182 1.08 4.15 8.29
C ARG A 182 2.45 3.70 8.76
N LEU A 183 2.86 4.10 9.97
CA LEU A 183 4.14 3.67 10.55
C LEU A 183 4.20 2.15 10.73
N LEU A 184 3.11 1.54 11.23
CA LEU A 184 2.97 0.09 11.33
C LEU A 184 3.12 -0.57 9.95
N ALA A 185 2.50 0.00 8.92
CA ALA A 185 2.59 -0.53 7.57
C ALA A 185 4.01 -0.44 6.98
N ASP A 186 4.72 0.66 7.26
CA ASP A 186 6.10 0.83 6.82
C ASP A 186 7.03 -0.20 7.47
N GLU A 187 6.87 -0.48 8.77
CA GLU A 187 7.64 -1.51 9.47
C GLU A 187 7.31 -2.92 8.97
N ILE A 188 6.02 -3.23 8.73
CA ILE A 188 5.63 -4.51 8.13
C ILE A 188 6.24 -4.66 6.73
N LYS A 189 6.20 -3.62 5.90
CA LYS A 189 6.79 -3.64 4.56
C LYS A 189 8.31 -3.84 4.62
N ALA A 190 9.00 -3.20 5.57
CA ALA A 190 10.43 -3.39 5.77
C ALA A 190 10.74 -4.83 6.18
N ALA A 191 9.96 -5.42 7.09
CA ALA A 191 10.11 -6.82 7.49
C ALA A 191 9.85 -7.79 6.33
N LEU A 192 8.80 -7.55 5.53
CA LEU A 192 8.52 -8.34 4.32
C LEU A 192 9.65 -8.26 3.29
N TYR A 193 10.25 -7.08 3.12
CA TYR A 193 11.39 -6.89 2.22
C TYR A 193 12.63 -7.63 2.74
N ALA A 194 12.91 -7.55 4.04
CA ALA A 194 14.02 -8.27 4.68
C ALA A 194 13.86 -9.79 4.62
N ALA A 195 12.62 -10.29 4.75
CA ALA A 195 12.29 -11.71 4.61
C ALA A 195 12.38 -12.21 3.15
N SER A 196 12.46 -11.29 2.18
CA SER A 196 12.56 -11.65 0.77
C SER A 196 13.98 -12.10 0.38
N THR A 197 14.06 -13.04 -0.55
CA THR A 197 15.34 -13.58 -1.02
C THR A 197 16.21 -12.46 -1.63
N ALA A 198 17.54 -12.60 -1.55
CA ALA A 198 18.47 -11.63 -2.15
C ALA A 198 18.20 -11.43 -3.65
N LYS A 199 17.76 -12.49 -4.32
CA LYS A 199 17.39 -12.52 -5.73
C LYS A 199 16.17 -11.65 -6.05
N GLN A 200 15.12 -11.79 -5.25
CA GLN A 200 13.91 -10.97 -5.38
C GLN A 200 14.21 -9.49 -5.14
N ARG A 201 15.02 -9.18 -4.14
CA ARG A 201 15.45 -7.81 -3.84
C ARG A 201 16.23 -7.19 -4.99
N ARG A 202 17.21 -7.94 -5.53
CA ARG A 202 17.99 -7.51 -6.71
C ARG A 202 17.09 -7.26 -7.93
N LEU A 203 16.10 -8.12 -8.17
CA LEU A 203 15.16 -7.94 -9.28
C LEU A 203 14.37 -6.63 -9.14
N LEU A 204 13.90 -6.31 -7.92
CA LEU A 204 13.24 -5.04 -7.63
C LEU A 204 14.17 -3.84 -7.77
N ASP A 205 15.39 -3.91 -7.24
CA ASP A 205 16.36 -2.80 -7.35
C ASP A 205 16.66 -2.48 -8.82
N VAL A 206 16.83 -3.51 -9.64
CA VAL A 206 17.01 -3.36 -11.09
C VAL A 206 15.77 -2.76 -11.73
N PHE A 207 14.56 -3.24 -11.40
CA PHE A 207 13.31 -2.67 -11.89
C PHE A 207 13.22 -1.16 -11.60
N LEU A 208 13.43 -0.76 -10.34
CA LEU A 208 13.36 0.64 -9.92
C LEU A 208 14.39 1.52 -10.64
N ASN A 209 15.62 1.01 -10.83
CA ASN A 209 16.66 1.72 -11.58
C ASN A 209 16.28 1.92 -13.06
N TYR A 210 15.76 0.89 -13.73
CA TYR A 210 15.31 1.00 -15.11
C TYR A 210 14.09 1.93 -15.25
N ARG A 211 13.10 1.80 -14.36
CA ARG A 211 11.93 2.68 -14.33
C ARG A 211 12.30 4.14 -14.13
N ALA A 212 13.31 4.43 -13.32
CA ALA A 212 13.82 5.79 -13.14
C ALA A 212 14.56 6.31 -14.38
N ALA A 213 15.09 5.43 -15.22
CA ALA A 213 15.94 5.76 -16.37
C ALA A 213 15.22 5.71 -17.74
N THR A 214 13.95 5.29 -17.80
CA THR A 214 13.23 5.13 -19.07
C THR A 214 11.75 5.45 -18.97
N THR A 215 11.17 5.89 -20.08
CA THR A 215 9.72 6.05 -20.26
C THR A 215 9.07 4.83 -20.89
N SER A 216 9.86 3.87 -21.40
CA SER A 216 9.32 2.61 -21.93
C SER A 216 8.71 1.78 -20.82
N PRO A 217 7.64 0.99 -21.09
CA PRO A 217 7.15 0.04 -20.11
C PRO A 217 8.24 -0.99 -19.77
N VAL A 218 8.42 -1.24 -18.49
CA VAL A 218 9.45 -2.10 -17.92
C VAL A 218 8.78 -3.28 -17.23
N ILE A 219 9.31 -4.46 -17.51
CA ILE A 219 9.04 -5.67 -16.75
C ILE A 219 10.38 -6.21 -16.26
N THR A 220 10.46 -6.64 -15.01
CA THR A 220 11.50 -7.55 -14.56
C THR A 220 10.87 -8.87 -14.19
N LEU A 221 11.51 -9.98 -14.56
CA LEU A 221 10.96 -11.29 -14.28
C LEU A 221 12.05 -12.33 -13.99
N TYR A 222 11.69 -13.24 -13.10
CA TYR A 222 12.46 -14.44 -12.77
C TYR A 222 11.52 -15.53 -12.27
N ASP A 223 11.55 -16.68 -12.94
CA ASP A 223 10.77 -17.88 -12.58
C ASP A 223 9.26 -17.64 -12.47
N HIS A 224 8.71 -17.45 -11.27
CA HIS A 224 7.30 -17.17 -11.00
C HIS A 224 7.05 -15.71 -10.55
N ILE A 225 8.08 -14.87 -10.61
CA ILE A 225 8.06 -13.49 -10.13
C ILE A 225 8.10 -12.55 -11.32
N MET A 226 7.19 -11.59 -11.34
CA MET A 226 7.13 -10.53 -12.32
C MET A 226 6.83 -9.21 -11.62
N ILE A 227 7.65 -8.19 -11.88
CA ILE A 227 7.46 -6.82 -11.43
C ILE A 227 7.30 -5.98 -12.68
N ALA A 228 6.16 -5.33 -12.81
CA ALA A 228 5.81 -4.53 -13.97
C ALA A 228 5.33 -3.16 -13.52
N ASP A 229 5.55 -2.14 -14.35
CA ASP A 229 4.85 -0.88 -14.15
C ASP A 229 3.38 -0.96 -14.61
N GLU A 230 2.65 0.12 -14.35
CA GLU A 230 1.22 0.22 -14.68
C GLU A 230 0.95 0.00 -16.18
N THR A 231 1.77 0.60 -17.05
CA THR A 231 1.62 0.45 -18.51
C THR A 231 1.85 -0.99 -18.95
N ALA A 232 2.90 -1.64 -18.45
CA ALA A 232 3.18 -3.05 -18.75
C ALA A 232 2.12 -3.99 -18.17
N THR A 233 1.58 -3.68 -16.98
CA THR A 233 0.51 -4.47 -16.34
C THR A 233 -0.77 -4.45 -17.18
N SER A 234 -1.12 -3.29 -17.77
CA SER A 234 -2.31 -3.14 -18.63
C SER A 234 -2.30 -4.05 -19.88
N LEU A 235 -1.14 -4.57 -20.28
CA LEU A 235 -1.00 -5.46 -21.43
C LEU A 235 -1.43 -6.90 -21.11
N ASN A 236 -1.73 -7.22 -19.84
CA ASN A 236 -2.19 -8.53 -19.39
C ASN A 236 -1.31 -9.69 -19.89
N LEU A 237 0.01 -9.49 -19.85
CA LEU A 237 0.96 -10.50 -20.27
C LEU A 237 1.00 -11.65 -19.25
N ASP A 238 0.88 -12.87 -19.75
CA ASP A 238 1.00 -14.08 -18.93
C ASP A 238 2.45 -14.30 -18.49
N GLN A 239 2.66 -14.32 -17.18
CA GLN A 239 3.97 -14.42 -16.56
C GLN A 239 4.70 -15.71 -16.95
N GLY A 240 4.01 -16.86 -16.93
CA GLY A 240 4.60 -18.17 -17.23
C GLY A 240 5.05 -18.29 -18.68
N ARG A 241 4.20 -17.82 -19.61
CA ARG A 241 4.54 -17.76 -21.04
C ARG A 241 5.70 -16.80 -21.31
N LEU A 242 5.70 -15.65 -20.64
CA LEU A 242 6.78 -14.67 -20.78
C LEU A 242 8.12 -15.25 -20.34
N TRP A 243 8.15 -15.95 -19.20
CA TRP A 243 9.36 -16.60 -18.71
C TRP A 243 9.81 -17.76 -19.61
N ALA A 244 8.88 -18.55 -20.14
CA ALA A 244 9.19 -19.60 -21.10
C ALA A 244 9.87 -19.04 -22.37
N ALA A 245 9.34 -17.95 -22.93
CA ALA A 245 9.92 -17.30 -24.09
C ALA A 245 11.32 -16.73 -23.82
N VAL A 246 11.55 -16.13 -22.64
CA VAL A 246 12.88 -15.68 -22.20
C VAL A 246 13.87 -16.83 -22.15
N ARG A 247 13.45 -17.98 -21.59
CA ARG A 247 14.30 -19.17 -21.48
C ARG A 247 14.65 -19.76 -22.85
N GLU A 248 13.68 -19.82 -23.76
CA GLU A 248 13.87 -20.33 -25.11
C GLU A 248 14.86 -19.46 -25.92
N ALA A 249 14.76 -18.13 -25.81
CA ALA A 249 15.66 -17.22 -26.49
C ALA A 249 17.10 -17.22 -25.92
N GLY A 250 17.24 -17.56 -24.63
CA GLY A 250 18.53 -17.68 -23.95
C GLY A 250 19.17 -16.34 -23.55
N PRO A 251 20.25 -16.37 -22.74
CA PRO A 251 20.81 -15.19 -22.08
C PRO A 251 21.47 -14.17 -23.02
N THR A 252 21.75 -14.53 -24.27
CA THR A 252 22.41 -13.66 -25.25
C THR A 252 21.42 -12.94 -26.16
N ALA A 253 20.14 -13.30 -26.12
CA ALA A 253 19.12 -12.65 -26.92
C ALA A 253 18.96 -11.17 -26.51
N ARG A 254 18.83 -10.30 -27.51
CA ARG A 254 18.67 -8.85 -27.31
C ARG A 254 17.22 -8.40 -27.41
N THR A 255 16.40 -9.16 -28.12
CA THR A 255 15.00 -8.83 -28.40
C THR A 255 14.14 -10.10 -28.34
N LEU A 256 12.94 -9.96 -27.80
CA LEU A 256 11.90 -10.97 -27.73
C LEU A 256 10.64 -10.47 -28.44
N ARG A 257 9.92 -11.38 -29.07
CA ARG A 257 8.55 -11.16 -29.55
C ARG A 257 7.61 -11.84 -28.56
N LEU A 258 6.68 -11.08 -27.97
CA LEU A 258 5.85 -11.57 -26.88
C LEU A 258 4.50 -12.08 -27.40
N SER A 259 3.67 -11.16 -27.87
CA SER A 259 2.35 -11.45 -28.44
C SER A 259 1.95 -10.37 -29.44
N GLY A 260 1.55 -10.77 -30.65
CA GLY A 260 1.17 -9.84 -31.72
C GLY A 260 2.33 -8.94 -32.16
N THR A 261 2.15 -7.62 -32.03
CA THR A 261 3.13 -6.58 -32.41
C THR A 261 4.06 -6.15 -31.26
N VAL A 262 3.86 -6.67 -30.05
CA VAL A 262 4.66 -6.25 -28.89
C VAL A 262 6.02 -6.93 -28.94
N THR A 263 7.05 -6.10 -29.05
CA THR A 263 8.45 -6.52 -28.93
C THR A 263 9.01 -6.07 -27.60
N ALA A 264 9.99 -6.80 -27.09
CA ALA A 264 10.68 -6.42 -25.87
C ALA A 264 12.17 -6.48 -26.10
N ARG A 265 12.89 -5.44 -25.70
CA ARG A 265 14.33 -5.52 -25.58
C ARG A 265 14.68 -6.16 -24.25
N MET A 266 15.55 -7.16 -24.29
CA MET A 266 15.90 -7.96 -23.13
C MET A 266 17.28 -7.61 -22.60
N PHE A 267 17.39 -7.48 -21.28
CA PHE A 267 18.63 -7.27 -20.52
C PHE A 267 18.68 -8.28 -19.38
N PRO A 268 19.53 -9.30 -19.44
CA PRO A 268 19.79 -10.14 -18.28
C PRO A 268 20.27 -9.30 -17.10
N VAL A 269 19.74 -9.58 -15.90
CA VAL A 269 20.15 -8.87 -14.66
C VAL A 269 21.64 -9.06 -14.41
N THR A 270 22.15 -10.26 -14.68
CA THR A 270 23.58 -10.56 -14.70
C THR A 270 23.97 -10.95 -16.13
N PRO A 271 24.93 -10.25 -16.77
CA PRO A 271 25.33 -10.55 -18.14
C PRO A 271 25.69 -12.03 -18.34
N GLY A 272 25.22 -12.62 -19.44
CA GLY A 272 25.55 -14.00 -19.82
C GLY A 272 24.75 -15.08 -19.10
N THR A 273 23.83 -14.74 -18.19
CA THR A 273 23.01 -15.72 -17.49
C THR A 273 21.59 -15.24 -17.22
N LEU A 274 20.62 -16.16 -17.27
CA LEU A 274 19.24 -15.92 -16.83
C LEU A 274 19.05 -16.23 -15.35
N ALA A 275 20.13 -16.64 -14.66
CA ALA A 275 20.07 -17.08 -13.27
C ALA A 275 19.48 -16.00 -12.37
N ASP A 276 19.70 -14.71 -12.59
CA ASP A 276 19.19 -13.62 -11.74
C ASP A 276 17.94 -12.92 -12.31
N GLY A 277 17.36 -13.47 -13.37
CA GLY A 277 16.24 -12.87 -14.09
C GLY A 277 16.65 -11.91 -15.19
N VAL A 278 15.65 -11.25 -15.76
CA VAL A 278 15.83 -10.31 -16.88
C VAL A 278 14.99 -9.06 -16.70
N VAL A 279 15.39 -7.98 -17.36
CA VAL A 279 14.62 -6.78 -17.61
C VAL A 279 14.15 -6.79 -19.06
N LEU A 280 12.88 -6.49 -19.26
CA LEU A 280 12.26 -6.31 -20.55
C LEU A 280 11.80 -4.86 -20.68
N LEU A 281 12.31 -4.19 -21.71
CA LEU A 281 11.81 -2.87 -22.13
C LEU A 281 10.90 -3.07 -23.32
N LEU A 282 9.60 -2.84 -23.13
CA LEU A 282 8.61 -3.08 -24.17
C LEU A 282 8.67 -1.97 -25.23
N GLY A 283 8.74 -2.36 -26.50
CA GLY A 283 8.66 -1.50 -27.67
C GLY A 283 7.53 -1.96 -28.58
N GLY A 284 6.73 -1.02 -29.08
CA GLY A 284 5.64 -1.31 -30.03
C GLY A 284 4.23 -0.89 -29.62
N VAL A 285 4.04 -0.11 -28.54
CA VAL A 285 2.78 0.63 -28.34
C VAL A 285 2.93 1.98 -29.04
N VAL A 286 2.62 2.05 -30.34
CA VAL A 286 2.74 3.26 -31.14
C VAL A 286 1.35 3.65 -31.65
N PRO A 287 0.74 4.78 -31.24
CA PRO A 287 -0.07 5.55 -32.16
C PRO A 287 0.88 6.08 -33.24
N VAL A 288 0.58 5.75 -34.49
CA VAL A 288 1.41 5.94 -35.68
C VAL A 288 2.16 7.28 -35.71
N GLY A 289 3.51 7.21 -35.81
CA GLY A 289 4.30 8.29 -36.40
C GLY A 289 5.59 8.71 -35.69
N ARG A 290 6.66 7.89 -35.76
CA ARG A 290 8.05 8.29 -36.11
C ARG A 290 9.03 7.14 -35.96
N GLN A 291 9.91 7.00 -36.96
CA GLN A 291 11.04 6.05 -36.96
C GLN A 291 12.34 6.73 -36.50
N ALA A 292 13.05 5.95 -35.68
CA ALA A 292 14.51 5.76 -35.53
C ALA A 292 15.44 6.89 -35.04
N GLY A 293 16.25 6.52 -34.02
CA GLY A 293 17.60 7.07 -33.83
C GLY A 293 18.00 7.28 -32.36
N GLY A 294 18.42 6.23 -31.65
CA GLY A 294 19.05 6.39 -30.33
C GLY A 294 19.69 5.10 -29.83
N ALA A 295 21.02 5.07 -29.78
CA ALA A 295 21.78 4.00 -29.17
C ALA A 295 21.39 3.84 -27.69
N LEU A 296 21.45 2.60 -27.22
CA LEU A 296 20.99 2.21 -25.91
C LEU A 296 22.20 2.14 -24.99
N PRO A 297 22.13 2.65 -23.76
CA PRO A 297 23.28 2.62 -22.88
C PRO A 297 23.69 1.17 -22.61
N GLY A 298 24.99 0.90 -22.73
CA GLY A 298 25.61 -0.33 -22.28
C GLY A 298 25.41 -0.53 -20.78
N ALA A 299 25.65 -1.76 -20.33
CA ALA A 299 25.53 -2.20 -18.94
C ALA A 299 26.01 -1.14 -17.93
N PRO A 300 25.30 -0.94 -16.79
CA PRO A 300 25.70 0.06 -15.82
C PRO A 300 27.12 -0.21 -15.33
N ALA A 301 27.96 0.80 -15.49
CA ALA A 301 29.28 0.90 -14.89
C ALA A 301 29.17 0.87 -13.35
N GLU A 302 30.28 0.48 -12.71
CA GLU A 302 30.45 0.48 -11.25
C GLU A 302 29.93 1.77 -10.58
N PRO A 303 29.40 1.67 -9.35
CA PRO A 303 28.70 2.76 -8.68
C PRO A 303 29.64 3.95 -8.44
N GLN A 304 29.39 5.04 -9.15
CA GLN A 304 29.94 6.37 -8.90
C GLN A 304 29.07 7.16 -7.89
N PRO A 305 29.64 8.16 -7.18
CA PRO A 305 29.17 8.55 -5.86
C PRO A 305 27.79 9.27 -5.83
N VAL A 306 27.01 8.81 -4.86
CA VAL A 306 25.70 9.24 -4.30
C VAL A 306 25.18 10.62 -4.71
N GLY A 307 24.21 10.63 -5.64
CA GLY A 307 23.16 11.67 -5.69
C GLY A 307 22.10 11.46 -4.61
N LEU A 308 21.20 12.42 -4.41
CA LEU A 308 20.15 12.35 -3.37
C LEU A 308 19.42 11.00 -3.44
N THR A 309 19.39 10.28 -2.32
CA THR A 309 18.64 9.04 -2.14
C THR A 309 17.14 9.25 -2.38
N PRO A 310 16.35 8.19 -2.63
CA PRO A 310 14.90 8.32 -2.79
C PRO A 310 14.20 9.04 -1.63
N ILE A 311 14.66 8.80 -0.39
CA ILE A 311 14.14 9.48 0.82
C ILE A 311 14.50 10.97 0.79
N GLU A 312 15.73 11.32 0.41
CA GLU A 312 16.15 12.72 0.30
C GLU A 312 15.41 13.46 -0.83
N ARG A 313 15.01 12.78 -1.90
CA ARG A 313 14.16 13.37 -2.96
C ARG A 313 12.74 13.64 -2.47
N ALA A 314 12.15 12.70 -1.74
CA ALA A 314 10.83 12.89 -1.13
C ALA A 314 10.85 14.03 -0.10
N GLU A 315 11.90 14.07 0.73
CA GLU A 315 12.09 15.14 1.69
C GLU A 315 12.30 16.51 1.01
N ALA A 316 13.09 16.57 -0.06
CA ALA A 316 13.27 17.79 -0.85
C ALA A 316 11.93 18.28 -1.45
N GLN A 317 11.08 17.38 -1.93
CA GLN A 317 9.77 17.74 -2.48
C GLN A 317 8.84 18.31 -1.39
N ILE A 318 8.82 17.73 -0.20
CA ILE A 318 8.01 18.22 0.93
C ILE A 318 8.49 19.61 1.35
N ILE A 319 9.80 19.80 1.49
CA ILE A 319 10.38 21.11 1.83
C ILE A 319 10.04 22.15 0.76
N SER A 320 10.12 21.78 -0.52
CA SER A 320 9.77 22.66 -1.64
C SER A 320 8.29 23.06 -1.61
N ASN A 321 7.38 22.10 -1.40
CA ASN A 321 5.94 22.37 -1.35
C ASN A 321 5.58 23.29 -0.18
N VAL A 322 6.13 23.03 1.01
CA VAL A 322 5.88 23.87 2.18
C VAL A 322 6.46 25.28 2.01
N LEU A 323 7.62 25.42 1.35
CA LEU A 323 8.14 26.74 1.00
C LEU A 323 7.22 27.51 0.06
N ILE A 324 6.64 26.85 -0.95
CA ILE A 324 5.66 27.46 -1.87
C ILE A 324 4.41 27.91 -1.10
N GLU A 325 3.86 27.05 -0.24
CA GLU A 325 2.70 27.38 0.60
C GLU A 325 2.95 28.53 1.56
N CYS A 326 4.19 28.67 2.05
CA CYS A 326 4.61 29.77 2.91
C CYS A 326 5.11 31.00 2.12
N ALA A 327 4.89 31.06 0.81
CA ALA A 327 5.36 32.14 -0.07
C ALA A 327 6.86 32.46 0.09
N GLY A 328 7.68 31.42 0.29
CA GLY A 328 9.13 31.51 0.50
C GLY A 328 9.55 31.90 1.93
N ASN A 329 8.63 32.11 2.86
CA ASN A 329 8.95 32.43 4.26
C ASN A 329 9.55 31.22 4.98
N LYS A 330 10.88 31.19 5.07
CA LYS A 330 11.67 30.06 5.60
C LYS A 330 11.43 29.82 7.09
N SER A 331 11.11 30.84 7.87
CA SER A 331 10.78 30.69 9.30
C SER A 331 9.40 30.03 9.50
N ALA A 332 8.41 30.44 8.72
CA ALA A 332 7.09 29.82 8.73
C ALA A 332 7.14 28.37 8.20
N ALA A 333 7.93 28.13 7.16
CA ALA A 333 8.15 26.79 6.62
C ALA A 333 8.82 25.85 7.63
N ALA A 334 9.84 26.32 8.37
CA ALA A 334 10.48 25.53 9.43
C ALA A 334 9.50 25.13 10.54
N ALA A 335 8.67 26.08 10.99
CA ALA A 335 7.63 25.83 11.99
C ALA A 335 6.59 24.82 11.48
N LYS A 336 6.17 24.95 10.22
CA LYS A 336 5.18 24.05 9.60
C LYS A 336 5.74 22.65 9.34
N LEU A 337 7.04 22.53 9.09
CA LEU A 337 7.75 21.25 8.94
C LEU A 337 8.14 20.62 10.29
N GLY A 338 7.94 21.32 11.42
CA GLY A 338 8.29 20.81 12.75
C GLY A 338 9.80 20.64 12.98
N ILE A 339 10.64 21.35 12.23
CA ILE A 339 12.11 21.27 12.35
C ILE A 339 12.72 22.62 12.74
N SER A 340 13.92 22.59 13.32
CA SER A 340 14.64 23.84 13.61
C SER A 340 14.98 24.60 12.33
N ARG A 341 15.06 25.94 12.41
CA ARG A 341 15.50 26.78 11.28
C ARG A 341 16.88 26.34 10.76
N GLY A 342 17.81 26.01 11.67
CA GLY A 342 19.14 25.51 11.30
C GLY A 342 19.09 24.23 10.47
N THR A 343 18.22 23.28 10.84
CA THR A 343 17.97 22.04 10.11
C THR A 343 17.38 22.31 8.72
N LEU A 344 16.44 23.24 8.62
CA LEU A 344 15.88 23.66 7.32
C LEU A 344 16.98 24.24 6.41
N TYR A 345 17.81 25.17 6.90
CA TYR A 345 18.90 25.75 6.10
C TYR A 345 19.97 24.73 5.69
N GLN A 346 20.24 23.72 6.51
CA GLN A 346 21.14 22.62 6.15
C GLN A 346 20.55 21.76 5.02
N LYS A 347 19.25 21.45 5.11
CA LYS A 347 18.53 20.67 4.09
C LYS A 347 18.36 21.43 2.78
N LEU A 348 18.07 22.74 2.80
CA LEU A 348 18.01 23.57 1.59
C LEU A 348 19.35 23.59 0.84
N ARG A 349 20.47 23.68 1.57
CA ARG A 349 21.83 23.58 0.99
C ARG A 349 22.12 22.19 0.44
N ARG A 350 21.77 21.14 1.18
CA ARG A 350 21.96 19.73 0.77
C ARG A 350 21.16 19.38 -0.48
N TYR A 351 19.94 19.89 -0.60
CA TYR A 351 19.03 19.61 -1.71
C TYR A 351 19.04 20.65 -2.83
N ARG A 352 19.84 21.71 -2.69
CA ARG A 352 19.96 22.82 -3.66
C ARG A 352 18.61 23.50 -3.97
N LEU A 353 17.73 23.62 -2.97
CA LEU A 353 16.43 24.29 -3.06
C LEU A 353 16.58 25.79 -2.73
N LYS A 354 15.89 26.66 -3.49
CA LYS A 354 15.97 28.13 -3.36
C LYS A 354 14.86 28.71 -2.48
#